data_AF-W1XI26-F1
#
_entry.id   AF-W1XI26-F1
#
_cell.length_a   1.000
_cell.length_b   1.000
_cell.length_c   1.000
_cell.angle_alpha   90.00
_cell.angle_beta   90.00
_cell.angle_gamma   90.00
#
_symmetry.space_group_name_H-M   'P 1'
#
loop_
_entity.id
_entity.type
_entity.pdbx_description
1 polymer ?
#
loop_
_entity_poly.entity_id
_entity_poly.type
_entity_poly.pdbx_seq_one_letter_code
_entity_poly.pdbx_strand_id
1 'polypeptide(L)' 'GNRPVIFNFFGAPGTGKSMAAEAVAKYLNKKIYSINYANLESKYVGQTPKNIKKSFEKARTDDAVSFLYL' A
#
# COMPACT_ATOMS: atom_id res chain seq x y z
N GLY A 1 16.59 13.42 2.46
CA GLY A 1 15.74 13.45 3.66
C GLY A 1 14.29 13.62 3.26
N ASN A 2 13.57 12.52 3.01
CA ASN A 2 12.12 12.52 2.82
C ASN A 2 11.54 11.38 3.66
N ARG A 3 10.80 11.71 4.73
CA ARG A 3 10.17 10.71 5.61
C ARG A 3 8.76 10.42 5.08
N PRO A 4 8.39 9.15 4.87
CA PRO A 4 7.03 8.83 4.47
C PRO A 4 6.05 9.19 5.60
N VAL A 5 4.85 9.63 5.22
CA VAL A 5 3.71 9.75 6.12
C VAL A 5 2.90 8.46 6.02
N ILE A 6 2.52 7.88 7.16
CA ILE A 6 1.82 6.59 7.22
C ILE A 6 0.49 6.80 7.94
N PHE A 7 -0.59 6.31 7.31
CA PHE A 7 -1.93 6.30 7.89
C PHE A 7 -2.36 4.85 8.14
N ASN A 8 -2.95 4.59 9.31
CA ASN A 8 -3.59 3.31 9.60
C ASN A 8 -5.10 3.51 9.68
N PHE A 9 -5.84 2.92 8.72
CA PHE A 9 -7.29 3.04 8.66
C PHE A 9 -7.95 1.78 9.23
N PHE A 10 -8.85 1.94 10.20
CA PHE A 10 -9.60 0.86 10.83
C PHE A 10 -11.11 1.12 10.78
N GLY A 11 -11.90 0.05 10.68
CA GLY A 11 -13.37 0.11 10.65
C GLY A 11 -13.99 -1.02 9.82
N ALA A 12 -15.31 -1.17 9.89
CA ALA A 12 -16.06 -2.20 9.15
C ALA A 12 -15.80 -2.17 7.62
N PRO A 13 -15.98 -3.27 6.89
CA PRO A 13 -16.00 -3.25 5.43
C PRO A 13 -16.99 -2.19 4.90
N GLY A 14 -16.64 -1.50 3.82
CA GLY A 14 -17.49 -0.45 3.23
C GLY A 14 -17.32 0.95 3.84
N THR A 15 -16.52 1.16 4.89
CA THR A 15 -16.30 2.50 5.49
C THR A 15 -15.35 3.41 4.69
N GLY A 16 -15.14 3.16 3.41
CA GLY A 16 -14.37 4.07 2.53
C GLY A 16 -12.84 4.04 2.65
N LYS A 17 -12.24 3.06 3.36
CA LYS A 17 -10.78 3.01 3.56
C LYS A 17 -9.97 2.98 2.25
N SER A 18 -10.37 2.13 1.30
CA SER A 18 -9.72 2.05 -0.02
C SER A 18 -9.94 3.33 -0.83
N MET A 19 -11.15 3.88 -0.79
CA MET A 19 -11.50 5.15 -1.44
C MET A 19 -10.65 6.31 -0.88
N ALA A 20 -10.39 6.33 0.43
CA ALA A 20 -9.52 7.34 1.04
C ALA A 20 -8.09 7.27 0.50
N ALA A 21 -7.52 6.07 0.35
CA ALA A 21 -6.19 5.89 -0.23
C ALA A 21 -6.13 6.36 -1.70
N GLU A 22 -7.15 6.01 -2.51
CA GLU A 22 -7.27 6.48 -3.89
C GLU A 22 -7.44 8.00 -3.99
N ALA A 23 -8.25 8.60 -3.11
CA ALA A 23 -8.46 10.04 -3.05
C ALA A 23 -7.16 10.79 -2.71
N VAL A 24 -6.36 10.28 -1.76
CA VAL A 24 -5.05 10.83 -1.42
C VAL A 24 -4.09 10.75 -2.62
N ALA A 25 -4.02 9.60 -3.29
CA ALA A 25 -3.17 9.43 -4.47
C ALA A 25 -3.57 10.41 -5.60
N LYS A 26 -4.87 10.55 -5.85
CA LYS A 26 -5.41 11.50 -6.82
C LYS A 26 -5.09 12.95 -6.45
N TYR A 27 -5.30 13.34 -5.19
CA TYR A 27 -5.00 14.70 -4.71
C TYR A 27 -3.51 15.05 -4.86
N LEU A 28 -2.62 14.09 -4.62
CA LEU A 28 -1.18 14.25 -4.77
C LEU A 28 -0.69 14.12 -6.22
N ASN A 29 -1.57 13.79 -7.17
CA ASN A 29 -1.22 13.44 -8.56
C ASN A 29 -0.16 12.32 -8.65
N LYS A 30 -0.32 11.27 -7.84
CA LYS A 30 0.61 10.13 -7.74
C LYS A 30 -0.06 8.82 -8.12
N LYS A 31 0.75 7.89 -8.63
CA LYS A 31 0.30 6.49 -8.82
C LYS A 31 -0.01 5.86 -7.46
N ILE A 32 -0.93 4.89 -7.46
CA ILE A 32 -1.24 4.07 -6.28
C ILE A 32 -0.86 2.61 -6.54
N TYR A 33 -0.09 2.05 -5.60
CA TYR A 33 0.26 0.63 -5.56
C TYR A 33 -0.60 -0.08 -4.51
N SER A 34 -1.61 -0.80 -4.97
CA SER A 34 -2.49 -1.60 -4.11
C SER A 34 -1.90 -2.99 -3.88
N ILE A 35 -1.63 -3.33 -2.63
CA ILE A 35 -0.94 -4.54 -2.20
C ILE A 35 -1.91 -5.35 -1.33
N ASN A 36 -2.35 -6.48 -1.84
CA ASN A 36 -3.13 -7.45 -1.08
C ASN A 36 -2.18 -8.38 -0.30
N TYR A 37 -2.23 -8.33 1.02
CA TYR A 37 -1.38 -9.13 1.90
C TYR A 37 -1.68 -10.63 1.81
N ALA A 38 -2.97 -11.03 1.76
CA ALA A 38 -3.36 -12.43 1.64
C ALA A 38 -2.83 -13.09 0.36
N ASN A 39 -2.76 -12.35 -0.75
CA ASN A 39 -2.18 -12.80 -2.01
C ASN A 39 -0.66 -12.97 -1.93
N LEU A 40 0.02 -12.21 -1.07
CA LEU A 40 1.47 -12.32 -0.86
C LEU A 40 1.82 -13.49 0.06
N GLU A 41 1.00 -13.76 1.09
CA GLU A 41 1.20 -14.92 1.97
C GLU A 41 0.91 -16.25 1.27
N SER A 42 -0.18 -16.33 0.51
CA SER A 42 -0.61 -17.58 -0.13
C SER A 42 0.32 -18.09 -1.23
N LYS A 43 1.08 -17.22 -1.89
CA LYS A 43 1.93 -17.61 -3.03
C LYS A 43 3.33 -18.09 -2.66
N TYR A 44 3.89 -17.65 -1.52
CA TYR A 44 5.29 -17.94 -1.17
C TYR A 44 5.54 -17.97 0.34
N VAL A 45 5.26 -19.10 0.99
CA VAL A 45 5.63 -19.33 2.40
C VAL A 45 7.14 -19.06 2.56
N GLY A 46 7.49 -18.00 3.32
CA GLY A 46 8.88 -17.59 3.57
C GLY A 46 9.46 -16.47 2.69
N GLN A 47 8.77 -16.02 1.62
CA GLN A 47 9.22 -14.86 0.82
C GLN A 47 8.35 -13.60 0.98
N THR A 48 7.24 -13.68 1.71
CA THR A 48 6.30 -12.58 1.95
C THR A 48 6.99 -11.29 2.39
N PRO A 49 7.89 -11.27 3.40
CA PRO A 49 8.50 -10.03 3.87
C PRO A 49 9.38 -9.37 2.79
N LYS A 50 10.08 -10.19 1.98
CA LYS A 50 10.94 -9.70 0.89
C LYS A 50 10.11 -9.07 -0.21
N ASN A 51 8.95 -9.63 -0.54
CA ASN A 51 8.06 -9.10 -1.56
C ASN A 51 7.39 -7.80 -1.10
N ILE A 52 6.93 -7.73 0.14
CA ILE A 52 6.39 -6.49 0.74
C ILE A 52 7.45 -5.38 0.70
N LYS A 53 8.68 -5.68 1.13
CA LYS A 53 9.79 -4.72 1.08
C LYS A 53 10.03 -4.20 -0.34
N LYS A 54 10.10 -5.09 -1.33
CA LYS A 54 10.26 -4.71 -2.75
C LYS A 54 9.12 -3.84 -3.25
N SER A 55 7.88 -4.10 -2.85
CA SER A 55 6.73 -3.28 -3.23
C SER A 55 6.83 -1.86 -2.68
N PHE A 56 7.23 -1.69 -1.42
CA PHE A 56 7.46 -0.36 -0.84
C PHE A 56 8.67 0.36 -1.46
N GLU A 57 9.77 -0.36 -1.74
CA GLU A 57 10.92 0.19 -2.44
C GLU A 57 10.54 0.69 -3.83
N LYS A 58 9.72 -0.09 -4.57
CA LYS A 58 9.23 0.32 -5.89
C LYS A 58 8.37 1.59 -5.82
N ALA A 59 7.42 1.65 -4.87
CA ALA A 59 6.61 2.84 -4.69
C ALA A 59 7.44 4.07 -4.32
N ARG A 60 8.49 3.90 -3.51
CA ARG A 60 9.43 4.97 -3.18
C ARG A 60 10.21 5.47 -4.39
N THR A 61 10.72 4.57 -5.22
CA THR A 61 11.46 4.92 -6.45
C THR A 61 10.55 5.65 -7.45
N ASP A 62 9.29 5.22 -7.55
CA ASP A 62 8.32 5.77 -8.49
C ASP A 62 7.58 7.01 -7.95
N ASP A 63 7.98 7.52 -6.77
CA ASP A 63 7.30 8.59 -6.02
C ASP A 63 5.77 8.42 -5.94
N ALA A 64 5.34 7.24 -5.48
CA ALA A 64 3.96 6.77 -5.49
C ALA A 64 3.38 6.56 -4.09
N VAL A 65 2.06 6.43 -4.01
CA VAL A 65 1.33 6.02 -2.80
C VAL A 65 1.29 4.49 -2.74
N SER A 66 1.55 3.91 -1.57
CA SER A 66 1.32 2.47 -1.31
C SER A 66 0.08 2.28 -0.46
N PHE A 67 -0.79 1.36 -0.85
CA PHE A 67 -1.96 0.94 -0.09
C PHE A 67 -1.87 -0.56 0.19
N LEU A 68 -1.57 -0.93 1.43
CA LEU A 68 -1.53 -2.32 1.88
C LEU A 68 -2.84 -2.67 2.58
N TYR A 69 -3.47 -3.77 2.19
CA TYR A 69 -4.72 -4.26 2.78
C TYR A 69 -4.67 -5.78 2.95
N LEU A 70 -5.45 -6.28 3.91
CA LEU A 70 -5.67 -7.70 4.14
C LEU A 70 -6.71 -8.25 3.16
#